data_AF-A0A198A8W2-F1
#
_entry.id   AF-A0A198A8W2-F1
#
_cell.length_a   1.000
_cell.length_b   1.000
_cell.length_c   1.000
_cell.angle_alpha   90.00
_cell.angle_beta   90.00
_cell.angle_gamma   90.00
#
_symmetry.space_group_name_H-M   'P 1'
#
loop_
_entity.id
_entity.type
_entity.pdbx_description
1 polymer ?
#
loop_
_entity_poly.entity_id
_entity_poly.type
_entity_poly.pdbx_seq_one_letter_code
_entity_poly.pdbx_strand_id
1 'polypeptide(L)'
;MGIKYSRAQVDYLASKEHFLQISTQADIRIENAKQDGVELGQAEMEEVIEKVGLHRAYNELIQAENVLINWTQTAIKSEPEFIQNRATFESLYEKAQTDVEFRGAIINLAMRLNTELV
;
A
#
# COMPACT_ATOMS: atom_id res chain seq x y z
N MET A 1 27.11 1.69 1.47
CA MET A 1 26.31 0.47 1.73
C MET A 1 24.87 0.83 1.38
N GLY A 2 24.27 0.21 0.36
CA GLY A 2 22.90 0.53 -0.05
C GLY A 2 21.89 -0.05 0.93
N ILE A 3 20.73 0.60 1.09
CA ILE A 3 19.61 0.06 1.88
C ILE A 3 19.21 -1.27 1.23
N LYS A 4 19.30 -2.37 1.99
CA LYS A 4 18.88 -3.67 1.51
C LYS A 4 17.42 -3.86 1.89
N TYR A 5 16.55 -3.91 0.87
CA TYR A 5 15.12 -4.12 1.08
C TYR A 5 14.78 -5.60 1.33
N SER A 6 13.78 -5.83 2.18
CA SER A 6 13.15 -7.13 2.39
C SER A 6 12.26 -7.45 1.19
N ARG A 7 11.90 -8.73 1.05
CA ARG A 7 10.95 -9.14 0.01
C ARG A 7 9.62 -8.39 0.13
N ALA A 8 9.12 -8.19 1.36
CA ALA A 8 7.89 -7.45 1.61
C ALA A 8 7.98 -5.97 1.20
N GLN A 9 9.12 -5.33 1.45
CA GLN A 9 9.36 -3.94 1.01
C GLN A 9 9.41 -3.84 -0.52
N VAL A 10 10.07 -4.79 -1.19
CA VAL A 10 10.12 -4.86 -2.66
C VAL A 10 8.74 -5.09 -3.26
N ASP A 11 7.97 -6.05 -2.73
CA ASP A 11 6.64 -6.38 -3.23
C ASP A 11 5.66 -5.21 -3.04
N TYR A 12 5.74 -4.48 -1.92
CA TYR A 12 4.97 -3.24 -1.72
C TYR A 12 5.34 -2.14 -2.71
N LEU A 13 6.64 -1.91 -2.97
CA LEU A 13 7.05 -0.89 -3.93
C LEU A 13 6.55 -1.22 -5.34
N ALA A 14 6.66 -2.49 -5.75
CA ALA A 14 6.20 -2.96 -7.05
C ALA A 14 4.66 -2.83 -7.20
N SER A 15 3.88 -3.23 -6.19
CA SER A 15 2.41 -3.11 -6.26
C SER A 15 1.95 -1.66 -6.21
N LYS A 16 2.64 -0.80 -5.45
CA LYS A 16 2.38 0.65 -5.42
C LYS A 16 2.66 1.29 -6.77
N GLU A 17 3.78 0.97 -7.39
CA GLU A 17 4.10 1.47 -8.73
C GLU A 17 3.06 1.01 -9.75
N HIS A 18 2.69 -0.27 -9.73
CA HIS A 18 1.64 -0.82 -10.60
C HIS A 18 0.31 -0.09 -10.40
N PHE A 19 -0.13 0.11 -9.16
CA PHE A 19 -1.36 0.86 -8.87
C PHE A 19 -1.32 2.29 -9.41
N LEU A 20 -0.22 3.02 -9.23
CA LEU A 20 -0.07 4.39 -9.73
C LEU A 20 -0.11 4.46 -11.26
N GLN A 21 0.51 3.49 -11.93
CA GLN A 21 0.48 3.39 -13.39
C GLN A 21 -0.96 3.16 -13.90
N ILE A 22 -1.70 2.22 -13.29
CA ILE A 22 -3.09 1.94 -13.65
C ILE A 22 -4.02 3.13 -13.32
N SER A 23 -3.84 3.78 -12.17
CA SER A 23 -4.58 4.99 -11.81
C SER A 23 -4.38 6.09 -12.83
N THR A 24 -3.14 6.32 -13.25
CA THR A 24 -2.82 7.33 -14.28
C THR A 24 -3.50 7.00 -15.61
N GLN A 25 -3.55 5.73 -15.99
CA GLN A 25 -4.27 5.30 -17.20
C GLN A 25 -5.79 5.51 -17.09
N ALA A 26 -6.37 5.28 -15.91
CA ALA A 26 -7.77 5.59 -15.65
C ALA A 26 -8.05 7.08 -15.84
N ASP A 27 -7.22 7.93 -15.25
CA ASP A 27 -7.33 9.40 -15.33
C ASP A 27 -7.24 9.89 -16.78
N ILE A 28 -6.28 9.38 -17.55
CA ILE A 28 -6.14 9.72 -18.98
C ILE A 28 -7.40 9.34 -19.76
N ARG A 29 -7.99 8.16 -19.51
CA ARG A 29 -9.21 7.73 -20.21
C ARG A 29 -10.42 8.57 -19.84
N ILE A 30 -10.56 8.92 -18.56
CA ILE A 30 -11.63 9.81 -18.06
C ILE A 30 -11.50 11.18 -18.71
N GLU A 31 -10.29 11.73 -18.77
CA GLU A 31 -10.03 13.04 -19.35
C GLU A 31 -10.30 13.06 -20.86
N ASN A 32 -9.84 12.06 -21.61
CA ASN A 32 -10.13 11.95 -23.05
C ASN A 32 -11.64 11.88 -23.32
N ALA A 33 -12.38 11.07 -22.55
CA ALA A 33 -13.83 10.97 -22.71
C ALA A 33 -14.54 12.32 -22.45
N LYS A 34 -14.09 13.09 -21.46
CA LYS A 34 -14.59 14.45 -21.23
C LYS A 34 -14.30 15.39 -22.42
N GLN A 35 -13.10 15.32 -22.98
CA GLN A 35 -12.71 16.13 -24.14
C GLN A 35 -13.51 15.79 -25.39
N ASP A 36 -13.89 14.52 -25.56
CA ASP A 36 -14.74 14.03 -26.65
C ASP A 36 -16.23 14.36 -26.44
N GLY A 37 -16.59 15.03 -25.35
CA GLY A 37 -17.96 15.41 -25.01
C GLY A 37 -18.82 14.27 -24.47
N VAL A 38 -18.20 13.17 -24.01
CA VAL A 38 -18.89 12.05 -23.38
C VAL A 38 -19.25 12.43 -21.93
N GLU A 39 -20.53 12.31 -21.60
CA GLU A 39 -21.01 12.49 -20.23
C GLU A 39 -20.66 11.23 -19.42
N LEU A 40 -19.70 11.37 -18.50
CA LEU A 40 -19.28 10.27 -17.62
C LEU A 40 -20.16 10.23 -16.38
N GLY A 41 -21.21 9.42 -16.44
CA GLY A 41 -21.98 9.02 -15.27
C GLY A 41 -21.22 7.99 -14.43
N GLN A 42 -21.89 7.53 -13.38
CA GLN A 42 -21.32 6.52 -12.48
C GLN A 42 -21.03 5.19 -13.19
N ALA A 43 -21.89 4.77 -14.12
CA ALA A 43 -21.73 3.51 -14.84
C ALA A 43 -20.56 3.55 -15.82
N GLU A 44 -20.40 4.67 -16.54
CA GLU A 44 -19.30 4.87 -17.48
C GLU A 44 -17.96 4.98 -16.76
N MET A 45 -17.92 5.64 -15.59
CA MET A 45 -16.72 5.67 -14.74
C MET A 45 -16.34 4.27 -14.26
N GLU A 46 -17.32 3.48 -13.78
CA GLU A 46 -17.08 2.10 -13.35
C GLU A 46 -16.55 1.24 -14.50
N GLU A 47 -17.10 1.39 -15.70
CA GLU A 47 -16.60 0.67 -16.88
C GLU A 47 -15.15 1.04 -17.22
N VAL A 48 -14.76 2.32 -17.08
CA VAL A 48 -13.36 2.73 -17.26
C VAL A 48 -12.46 2.08 -16.22
N ILE A 49 -12.85 2.14 -14.95
CA ILE A 49 -12.13 1.55 -13.80
C ILE A 49 -11.95 0.04 -13.98
N GLU A 50 -13.00 -0.67 -14.41
CA GLU A 50 -12.96 -2.11 -14.66
C GLU A 50 -12.04 -2.45 -15.85
N LYS A 51 -12.17 -1.72 -16.97
CA LYS A 51 -11.36 -1.96 -18.18
C LYS A 51 -9.87 -1.72 -17.98
N VAL A 52 -9.48 -0.79 -17.13
CA VAL A 52 -8.06 -0.57 -16.80
C VAL A 52 -7.58 -1.48 -15.68
N GLY A 53 -8.49 -2.17 -14.98
CA GLY A 53 -8.16 -3.08 -13.89
C GLY A 53 -7.80 -2.38 -12.58
N LEU A 54 -8.34 -1.17 -12.34
CA LEU A 54 -7.99 -0.37 -11.16
C LEU A 54 -8.38 -1.06 -9.85
N HIS A 55 -9.54 -1.72 -9.79
CA HIS A 55 -9.96 -2.53 -8.62
C HIS A 55 -8.95 -3.63 -8.29
N ARG A 56 -8.45 -4.31 -9.32
CA ARG A 56 -7.47 -5.38 -9.15
C ARG A 56 -6.15 -4.82 -8.63
N ALA A 57 -5.63 -3.76 -9.26
CA ALA A 57 -4.38 -3.13 -8.83
C ALA A 57 -4.48 -2.59 -7.39
N TYR A 58 -5.63 -2.03 -7.01
CA TYR A 58 -5.90 -1.61 -5.63
C TYR A 58 -5.87 -2.78 -4.65
N ASN A 59 -6.55 -3.89 -4.96
CA ASN A 59 -6.54 -5.08 -4.11
C ASN A 59 -5.13 -5.68 -3.96
N GLU A 60 -4.34 -5.70 -5.03
CA GLU A 60 -2.94 -6.14 -5.01
C GLU A 60 -2.08 -5.23 -4.10
N LEU A 61 -2.30 -3.91 -4.15
CA LEU A 61 -1.64 -2.95 -3.25
C LEU A 61 -2.01 -3.22 -1.78
N ILE A 62 -3.31 -3.33 -1.47
CA ILE A 62 -3.77 -3.61 -0.09
C ILE A 62 -3.20 -4.93 0.43
N GLN A 63 -3.12 -5.95 -0.41
CA GLN A 63 -2.51 -7.23 -0.04
C GLN A 63 -1.02 -7.06 0.28
N ALA A 64 -0.27 -6.36 -0.56
CA ALA A 64 1.16 -6.12 -0.34
C ALA A 64 1.41 -5.30 0.93
N GLU A 65 0.58 -4.30 1.21
CA GLU A 65 0.63 -3.54 2.46
C GLU A 65 0.38 -4.41 3.69
N ASN A 66 -0.60 -5.33 3.64
CA ASN A 66 -0.84 -6.27 4.74
C ASN A 66 0.36 -7.18 4.98
N VAL A 67 1.00 -7.67 3.91
CA VAL A 67 2.24 -8.45 4.01
C VAL A 67 3.37 -7.62 4.63
N LEU A 68 3.51 -6.36 4.23
CA LEU A 68 4.52 -5.45 4.75
C LEU A 68 4.30 -5.15 6.25
N ILE A 69 3.07 -4.87 6.66
CA ILE A 69 2.69 -4.63 8.06
C ILE A 69 2.94 -5.88 8.92
N ASN A 70 2.63 -7.08 8.43
CA ASN A 70 2.92 -8.31 9.15
C ASN A 70 4.42 -8.59 9.24
N TRP A 71 5.17 -8.28 8.19
CA TRP A 71 6.62 -8.39 8.20
C TRP A 71 7.24 -7.47 9.25
N THR A 72 6.77 -6.22 9.42
CA THR A 72 7.36 -5.32 10.43
C THR A 72 7.20 -5.84 11.84
N GLN A 73 6.08 -6.47 12.19
CA GLN A 73 5.91 -7.10 13.50
C GLN A 73 7.00 -8.12 13.78
N THR A 74 7.39 -8.89 12.76
CA THR A 74 8.43 -9.91 12.89
C THR A 74 9.83 -9.30 12.91
N ALA A 75 10.05 -8.24 12.12
CA ALA A 75 11.36 -7.60 11.99
C ALA A 75 11.78 -6.85 13.27
N ILE A 76 10.83 -6.24 13.98
CA ILE A 76 11.13 -5.47 15.20
C ILE A 76 10.94 -6.25 16.50
N LYS A 77 10.54 -7.53 16.44
CA LYS A 77 10.13 -8.29 17.64
C LYS A 77 11.24 -8.44 18.69
N SER A 78 12.50 -8.40 18.27
CA SER A 78 13.68 -8.50 19.12
C SER A 78 14.18 -7.15 19.62
N GLU A 79 13.62 -6.04 19.13
CA GLU A 79 14.04 -4.71 19.52
C GLU A 79 13.67 -4.44 20.98
N PRO A 80 14.59 -3.95 21.82
CA PRO A 80 14.32 -3.66 23.22
C PRO A 80 13.10 -2.75 23.43
N GLU A 81 12.93 -1.76 22.55
CA GLU A 81 11.79 -0.84 22.60
C GLU A 81 10.45 -1.55 22.33
N PHE A 82 10.44 -2.50 21.39
CA PHE A 82 9.26 -3.32 21.11
C PHE A 82 8.94 -4.24 22.29
N ILE A 83 9.95 -4.88 22.89
CA ILE A 83 9.77 -5.77 24.04
C ILE A 83 9.23 -4.99 25.26
N GLN A 84 9.76 -3.80 25.51
CA GLN A 84 9.35 -2.96 26.63
C GLN A 84 7.94 -2.37 26.46
N ASN A 85 7.53 -2.09 25.23
CA ASN A 85 6.25 -1.43 24.92
C ASN A 85 5.31 -2.32 24.09
N ARG A 86 5.40 -3.64 24.25
CA ARG A 86 4.74 -4.63 23.38
C ARG A 86 3.24 -4.37 23.19
N ALA A 87 2.51 -4.13 24.27
CA ALA A 87 1.07 -3.87 24.22
C ALA A 87 0.72 -2.61 23.40
N THR A 88 1.56 -1.57 23.47
CA THR A 88 1.40 -0.35 22.67
C THR A 88 1.58 -0.64 21.19
N PHE A 89 2.63 -1.40 20.83
CA PHE A 89 2.84 -1.80 19.44
C PHE A 89 1.72 -2.69 18.92
N GLU A 90 1.29 -3.70 19.69
CA GLU A 90 0.15 -4.56 19.32
C GLU A 90 -1.12 -3.73 19.06
N SER A 91 -1.44 -2.77 19.93
CA SER A 91 -2.57 -1.85 19.74
C SER A 91 -2.43 -0.98 18.48
N LEU A 92 -1.21 -0.52 18.16
CA LEU A 92 -0.96 0.22 16.92
C LEU A 92 -1.21 -0.64 15.68
N TYR A 93 -0.78 -1.90 15.70
CA TYR A 93 -1.01 -2.85 14.61
C TYR A 93 -2.49 -3.19 14.43
N GLU A 94 -3.25 -3.31 15.52
CA GLU A 94 -4.71 -3.49 15.46
C GLU A 94 -5.38 -2.27 14.83
N LYS A 95 -5.00 -1.05 15.25
CA LYS A 95 -5.55 0.20 14.67
C LYS A 95 -5.26 0.33 13.18
N ALA A 96 -4.07 -0.09 12.73
CA ALA A 96 -3.71 -0.04 11.31
C ALA A 96 -4.55 -0.95 10.39
N GLN A 97 -5.38 -1.85 10.95
CA GLN A 97 -6.33 -2.64 10.17
C GLN A 97 -7.59 -1.85 9.78
N THR A 98 -7.96 -0.85 10.57
CA THR A 98 -9.22 -0.11 10.42
C THR A 98 -9.02 1.38 10.18
N ASP A 99 -7.86 1.92 10.53
CA ASP A 99 -7.53 3.34 10.40
C ASP A 99 -6.42 3.56 9.37
N VAL A 100 -6.75 4.33 8.32
CA VAL A 100 -5.89 4.62 7.18
C VAL A 100 -4.66 5.44 7.58
N GLU A 101 -4.80 6.35 8.55
CA GLU A 101 -3.68 7.18 9.03
C GLU A 101 -2.64 6.31 9.74
N PHE A 102 -3.09 5.46 10.67
CA PHE A 102 -2.21 4.51 11.35
C PHE A 102 -1.60 3.50 10.38
N ARG A 103 -2.36 3.01 9.41
CA ARG A 103 -1.86 2.14 8.35
C ARG A 103 -0.70 2.79 7.59
N GLY A 104 -0.87 4.04 7.18
CA GLY A 104 0.18 4.83 6.52
C GLY A 104 1.40 5.02 7.41
N ALA A 105 1.23 5.27 8.70
CA ALA A 105 2.33 5.40 9.65
C ALA A 105 3.16 4.10 9.77
N ILE A 106 2.50 2.94 9.88
CA ILE A 106 3.19 1.63 9.96
C ILE A 106 3.91 1.31 8.65
N ILE A 107 3.29 1.55 7.49
CA ILE A 107 3.96 1.36 6.20
C ILE A 107 5.21 2.24 6.09
N ASN A 108 5.14 3.50 6.52
CA ASN A 108 6.29 4.39 6.53
C ASN A 108 7.41 3.90 7.45
N LEU A 109 7.06 3.39 8.64
CA LEU A 109 8.02 2.75 9.54
C LEU A 109 8.65 1.53 8.86
N ALA A 110 7.83 0.68 8.26
CA ALA A 110 8.25 -0.54 7.56
C ALA A 110 9.32 -0.25 6.51
N MET A 111 9.10 0.78 5.68
CA MET A 111 10.02 1.14 4.60
C MET A 111 11.35 1.72 5.09
N ARG A 112 11.44 2.14 6.35
CA ARG A 112 12.68 2.66 6.97
C ARG A 112 13.49 1.59 7.70
N LEU A 113 12.91 0.42 7.97
CA LEU A 113 13.63 -0.68 8.60
C LEU A 113 14.70 -1.23 7.65
N ASN A 114 15.93 -1.35 8.17
CA ASN A 114 17.01 -2.01 7.46
C ASN A 114 16.90 -3.53 7.68
N THR A 115 17.18 -4.33 6.65
CA THR A 115 17.06 -5.80 6.73
C THR A 115 18.15 -6.49 7.54
N GLU A 116 19.18 -5.76 7.98
CA GLU A 116 20.20 -6.29 8.89
C GLU A 116 19.68 -6.54 10.32
N LEU A 117 18.43 -6.14 10.61
CA LEU A 117 17.75 -6.41 11.88
C LEU A 117 17.16 -7.83 11.98
N VAL A 118 17.34 -8.68 10.95
CA VAL A 118 16.90 -10.08 10.92
C VAL A 118 18.06 -11.01 10.59
#